data_AF-A0A813KL80-F1
#
_entry.id   AF-A0A813KL80-F1
#
_cell.length_a   1.000
_cell.length_b   1.000
_cell.length_c   1.000
_cell.angle_alpha   90.00
_cell.angle_beta   90.00
_cell.angle_gamma   90.00
#
_symmetry.space_group_name_H-M   'P 1'
#
loop_
_entity.id
_entity.type
_entity.pdbx_description
1 polymer ?
#
loop_
_entity_poly.entity_id
_entity_poly.type
_entity_poly.pdbx_seq_one_letter_code
_entity_poly.pdbx_strand_id
1 'polypeptide(L)'
;MADTLNYDTLVKEIEDLVKEKNCGPILIRLSWHDAGVFSSGALSGGCPNAAMRFTDAGEGTFGANAGLPTVALTLLKPVTEKYAETGFISHADLWALSANVATKVMGGPDVPTRFGRPDAKESSESVESQVGRLPDGDKGVVHLRDIFHPKGFDDKDIVALSGAHTVGKCHAERSGFEGAWTEDHLKFDNTYFTHLLSKKYEAETTAKGNPQLRCPVSGTMMLTTDMALLEDEAFKVHVERYAADQDAFFSDYVKAWVKLQENGCKDLREKL
;
A
#
# COMPACT_ATOMS: atom_id res chain seq x y z
N MET A 1 26.32 -23.97 14.18
CA MET A 1 26.83 -22.65 13.74
C MET A 1 25.61 -21.75 13.71
N ALA A 2 25.63 -20.60 14.39
CA ALA A 2 24.53 -19.65 14.25
C ALA A 2 24.52 -19.17 12.79
N ASP A 3 23.41 -19.37 12.07
CA ASP A 3 23.29 -18.83 10.71
C ASP A 3 23.49 -17.33 10.80
N THR A 4 24.54 -16.84 10.13
CA THR A 4 24.82 -15.40 10.11
C THR A 4 23.73 -14.73 9.28
N LEU A 5 22.98 -13.83 9.91
CA LEU A 5 21.94 -13.05 9.23
C LEU A 5 22.55 -12.35 8.01
N ASN A 6 21.88 -12.46 6.87
CA ASN A 6 22.29 -11.84 5.62
C ASN A 6 21.05 -11.46 4.79
N TYR A 7 21.26 -10.53 3.85
CA TYR A 7 20.19 -9.98 3.02
C TYR A 7 19.47 -11.04 2.18
N ASP A 8 20.21 -11.95 1.54
CA ASP A 8 19.62 -12.96 0.66
C ASP A 8 18.70 -13.92 1.42
N THR A 9 19.09 -14.30 2.65
CA THR A 9 18.28 -15.15 3.52
C THR A 9 17.04 -14.41 4.03
N LEU A 10 17.17 -13.12 4.37
CA LEU A 10 16.03 -12.26 4.73
C LEU A 10 15.00 -12.19 3.59
N VAL A 11 15.45 -11.89 2.37
CA VAL A 11 14.58 -11.83 1.19
C VAL A 11 13.89 -13.18 0.98
N LYS A 12 14.64 -14.28 1.06
CA LYS A 12 14.08 -15.63 0.88
C LYS A 12 13.00 -15.97 1.91
N GLU A 13 13.21 -15.61 3.18
CA GLU A 13 12.23 -15.87 4.24
C GLU A 13 10.97 -15.00 4.08
N ILE A 14 11.09 -13.77 3.58
CA ILE A 14 9.93 -12.95 3.20
C ILE A 14 9.19 -13.60 2.02
N GLU A 15 9.89 -14.07 0.99
CA GLU A 15 9.25 -14.74 -0.14
C GLU A 15 8.45 -15.97 0.30
N ASP A 16 9.05 -16.79 1.17
CA ASP A 16 8.43 -18.02 1.66
C ASP A 16 7.22 -17.68 2.56
N LEU A 17 7.32 -16.65 3.40
CA LEU A 17 6.18 -16.14 4.18
C LEU A 17 5.02 -15.70 3.27
N VAL A 18 5.31 -14.93 2.21
CA VAL A 18 4.29 -14.44 1.27
C VAL A 18 3.59 -15.61 0.58
N LYS A 19 4.35 -16.61 0.11
CA LYS A 19 3.82 -17.80 -0.58
C LYS A 19 3.01 -18.70 0.35
N GLU A 20 3.47 -18.88 1.60
CA GLU A 20 2.80 -19.76 2.56
C GLU A 20 1.51 -19.14 3.11
N LYS A 21 1.54 -17.84 3.42
CA LYS A 21 0.44 -17.16 4.11
C LYS A 21 -0.47 -16.37 3.18
N ASN A 22 -0.13 -16.25 1.90
CA ASN A 22 -0.82 -15.36 0.95
C ASN A 22 -0.96 -13.92 1.50
N CYS A 23 0.06 -13.46 2.23
CA CYS A 23 0.00 -12.19 2.94
C CYS A 23 0.55 -11.00 2.13
N GLY A 24 0.97 -11.21 0.88
CA GLY A 24 1.52 -10.17 0.04
C GLY A 24 0.68 -8.88 -0.01
N PRO A 25 -0.65 -8.95 -0.20
CA PRO A 25 -1.47 -7.73 -0.29
C PRO A 25 -1.48 -6.90 0.99
N ILE A 26 -1.48 -7.54 2.17
CA ILE A 26 -1.46 -6.80 3.44
C ILE A 26 -0.08 -6.22 3.74
N LEU A 27 1.00 -6.81 3.24
CA LEU A 27 2.35 -6.24 3.34
C LEU A 27 2.52 -5.01 2.45
N ILE A 28 1.97 -5.04 1.23
CA ILE A 28 1.88 -3.85 0.36
C ILE A 28 1.10 -2.75 1.08
N ARG A 29 -0.08 -3.06 1.64
CA ARG A 29 -0.85 -2.07 2.40
C ARG A 29 -0.08 -1.54 3.62
N LEU A 30 0.63 -2.38 4.37
CA LEU A 30 1.42 -1.96 5.52
C LEU A 30 2.46 -0.90 5.12
N SER A 31 3.24 -1.18 4.07
CA SER A 31 4.24 -0.23 3.57
C SER A 31 3.60 1.04 2.97
N TRP A 32 2.48 0.90 2.25
CA TRP A 32 1.72 2.04 1.72
C TRP A 32 1.29 2.98 2.84
N HIS A 33 0.72 2.45 3.92
CA HIS A 33 0.24 3.25 5.04
C HIS A 33 1.36 3.88 5.86
N ASP A 34 2.48 3.17 6.08
CA ASP A 34 3.66 3.71 6.79
C ASP A 34 4.30 4.86 6.00
N ALA A 35 4.43 4.72 4.68
CA ALA A 35 5.01 5.76 3.83
C ALA A 35 4.01 6.87 3.46
N GLY A 36 2.72 6.52 3.41
CA GLY A 36 1.63 7.40 3.00
C GLY A 36 1.39 8.55 3.95
N VAL A 37 1.99 8.56 5.13
CA VAL A 37 1.84 9.68 6.08
C VAL A 37 2.59 10.93 5.66
N PHE A 38 3.62 10.90 4.79
CA PHE A 38 4.31 12.13 4.38
C PHE A 38 3.36 13.17 3.76
N SER A 39 3.57 14.46 4.02
CA SER A 39 2.88 15.56 3.33
C SER A 39 3.69 16.86 3.42
N SER A 40 3.60 17.71 2.41
CA SER A 40 4.08 19.11 2.43
C SER A 40 2.94 20.12 2.51
N GLY A 41 1.72 19.67 2.81
CA GLY A 41 0.52 20.50 2.92
C GLY A 41 0.37 21.16 4.29
N ALA A 42 -0.88 21.44 4.69
CA ALA A 42 -1.18 22.08 5.97
C ALA A 42 -0.65 21.27 7.17
N LEU A 43 -0.82 19.95 7.15
CA LEU A 43 -0.17 19.03 8.09
C LEU A 43 1.11 18.51 7.42
N SER A 44 2.23 19.20 7.63
CA SER A 44 3.49 18.90 6.94
C SER A 44 4.33 17.83 7.68
N GLY A 45 5.37 17.32 7.01
CA GLY A 45 6.29 16.32 7.57
C GLY A 45 5.77 14.89 7.49
N GLY A 46 6.33 14.03 8.33
CA GLY A 46 6.15 12.58 8.26
C GLY A 46 7.21 11.91 7.39
N CYS A 47 7.50 10.66 7.68
CA CYS A 47 8.27 9.73 6.85
C CYS A 47 7.94 8.33 7.37
N PRO A 48 8.09 7.27 6.55
CA PRO A 48 7.96 5.91 7.06
C PRO A 48 8.96 5.68 8.19
N ASN A 49 8.44 5.36 9.37
CA ASN A 49 9.23 5.16 10.58
C ASN A 49 8.69 4.02 11.47
N ALA A 50 7.77 3.21 10.97
CA ALA A 50 7.15 2.13 11.70
C ALA A 50 6.49 2.54 13.04
N ALA A 51 5.95 3.76 13.12
CA ALA A 51 5.20 4.24 14.29
C ALA A 51 3.90 3.46 14.53
N MET A 52 3.34 2.81 13.50
CA MET A 52 2.19 1.89 13.63
C MET A 52 2.41 0.71 14.60
N ARG A 53 3.64 0.46 15.07
CA ARG A 53 3.92 -0.56 16.10
C ARG A 53 3.34 -0.19 17.46
N PHE A 54 3.12 1.10 17.73
CA PHE A 54 2.55 1.56 18.99
C PHE A 54 1.02 1.57 18.91
N THR A 55 0.36 0.62 19.58
CA THR A 55 -1.09 0.39 19.46
C THR A 55 -1.92 1.07 20.55
N ASP A 56 -1.28 1.75 21.49
CA ASP A 56 -1.89 2.49 22.59
C ASP A 56 -2.15 3.96 22.25
N ALA A 57 -1.39 4.53 21.30
CA ALA A 57 -1.56 5.88 20.79
C ALA A 57 -0.94 6.03 19.39
N GLY A 58 -1.14 7.19 18.75
CA GLY A 58 -0.50 7.51 17.47
C GLY A 58 -1.02 6.67 16.30
N GLU A 59 -0.17 6.44 15.31
CA GLU A 59 -0.53 5.80 14.04
C GLU A 59 -1.12 4.40 14.20
N GLY A 60 -0.75 3.64 15.23
CA GLY A 60 -1.34 2.31 15.48
C GLY A 60 -2.81 2.36 15.93
N THR A 61 -3.32 3.54 16.28
CA THR A 61 -4.74 3.74 16.66
C THR A 61 -5.58 4.41 15.56
N PHE A 62 -4.97 4.80 14.44
CA PHE A 62 -5.68 5.41 13.33
C PHE A 62 -6.64 4.42 12.66
N GLY A 63 -7.88 4.86 12.43
CA GLY A 63 -8.92 4.03 11.81
C GLY A 63 -8.52 3.48 10.43
N ALA A 64 -7.86 4.29 9.59
CA ALA A 64 -7.35 3.88 8.28
C ALA A 64 -6.29 2.78 8.39
N ASN A 65 -5.60 2.65 9.54
CA ASN A 65 -4.59 1.62 9.78
C ASN A 65 -5.19 0.33 10.36
N ALA A 66 -6.51 0.23 10.53
CA ALA A 66 -7.18 -0.95 11.07
C ALA A 66 -6.70 -2.26 10.40
N GLY A 67 -6.35 -3.24 11.25
CA GLY A 67 -5.80 -4.53 10.86
C GLY A 67 -4.30 -4.54 10.55
N LEU A 68 -3.64 -3.41 10.30
CA LEU A 68 -2.18 -3.39 10.07
C LEU A 68 -1.41 -3.73 11.36
N PRO A 69 -1.65 -3.06 12.51
CA PRO A 69 -0.90 -3.35 13.72
C PRO A 69 -1.16 -4.76 14.28
N THR A 70 -2.36 -5.31 14.09
CA THR A 70 -2.77 -6.59 14.70
C THR A 70 -2.62 -7.79 13.77
N VAL A 71 -2.80 -7.63 12.45
CA VAL A 71 -2.73 -8.74 11.49
C VAL A 71 -1.41 -8.73 10.74
N ALA A 72 -1.04 -7.59 10.14
CA ALA A 72 0.18 -7.51 9.32
C ALA A 72 1.43 -7.76 10.17
N LEU A 73 1.53 -7.09 11.33
CA LEU A 73 2.69 -7.26 12.22
C LEU A 73 2.77 -8.67 12.81
N THR A 74 1.63 -9.29 13.12
CA THR A 74 1.59 -10.68 13.58
C THR A 74 2.10 -11.65 12.51
N LEU A 75 1.77 -11.42 11.24
CA LEU A 75 2.28 -12.23 10.12
C LEU A 75 3.78 -12.03 9.92
N LEU A 76 4.28 -10.80 10.03
CA LEU A 76 5.71 -10.49 9.92
C LEU A 76 6.53 -10.89 11.15
N LYS A 77 5.91 -11.14 12.29
CA LYS A 77 6.57 -11.37 13.59
C LYS A 77 7.78 -12.31 13.52
N PRO A 78 7.74 -13.48 12.86
CA PRO A 78 8.91 -14.37 12.79
C PRO A 78 10.13 -13.73 12.11
N VAL A 79 9.91 -12.91 11.08
CA VAL A 79 10.96 -12.18 10.37
C VAL A 79 11.40 -10.97 11.20
N THR A 80 10.45 -10.25 11.82
CA THR A 80 10.73 -9.11 12.70
C THR A 80 11.63 -9.51 13.87
N GLU A 81 11.30 -10.56 14.61
CA GLU A 81 12.08 -11.04 15.76
C GLU A 81 13.50 -11.45 15.35
N LYS A 82 13.64 -12.03 14.16
CA LYS A 82 14.93 -12.52 13.66
C LYS A 82 15.85 -11.40 13.16
N TYR A 83 15.32 -10.41 12.45
CA TYR A 83 16.13 -9.39 11.76
C TYR A 83 15.97 -7.98 12.32
N ALA A 84 14.74 -7.54 12.61
CA ALA A 84 14.52 -6.17 13.05
C ALA A 84 14.89 -5.98 14.53
N GLU A 85 14.43 -6.88 15.40
CA GLU A 85 14.69 -6.80 16.85
C GLU A 85 16.16 -7.08 17.21
N THR A 86 16.91 -7.74 16.32
CA THR A 86 18.36 -7.95 16.46
C THR A 86 19.20 -6.78 15.91
N GLY A 87 18.55 -5.77 15.33
CA GLY A 87 19.21 -4.59 14.77
C GLY A 87 19.85 -4.80 13.39
N PHE A 88 19.56 -5.91 12.70
CA PHE A 88 20.06 -6.16 11.34
C PHE A 88 19.43 -5.24 10.30
N ILE A 89 18.16 -4.88 10.48
CA ILE A 89 17.39 -3.95 9.65
C ILE A 89 16.43 -3.17 10.57
N SER A 90 16.00 -1.96 10.21
CA SER A 90 14.92 -1.30 10.95
C SER A 90 13.57 -1.95 10.64
N HIS A 91 12.56 -1.76 11.51
CA HIS A 91 11.20 -2.19 11.21
C HIS A 91 10.65 -1.47 9.98
N ALA A 92 10.90 -0.17 9.87
CA ALA A 92 10.47 0.64 8.73
C ALA A 92 11.06 0.14 7.40
N ASP A 93 12.35 -0.19 7.38
CA ASP A 93 13.00 -0.78 6.21
C ASP A 93 12.51 -2.20 5.94
N LEU A 94 12.27 -3.00 6.97
CA LEU A 94 11.70 -4.35 6.83
C LEU A 94 10.32 -4.29 6.17
N TRP A 95 9.46 -3.33 6.53
CA TRP A 95 8.13 -3.19 5.95
C TRP A 95 8.21 -2.76 4.47
N ALA A 96 9.08 -1.81 4.14
CA ALA A 96 9.33 -1.40 2.76
C ALA A 96 9.85 -2.57 1.89
N LEU A 97 10.86 -3.30 2.39
CA LEU A 97 11.40 -4.48 1.73
C LEU A 97 10.34 -5.56 1.55
N SER A 98 9.54 -5.82 2.59
CA SER A 98 8.50 -6.84 2.58
C SER A 98 7.43 -6.60 1.52
N ALA A 99 7.01 -5.34 1.34
CA ALA A 99 6.09 -4.97 0.27
C ALA A 99 6.70 -5.18 -1.12
N ASN A 100 7.97 -4.78 -1.32
CA ASN A 100 8.63 -4.89 -2.62
C ASN A 100 8.85 -6.36 -3.03
N VAL A 101 9.27 -7.21 -2.08
CA VAL A 101 9.36 -8.66 -2.28
C VAL A 101 7.97 -9.26 -2.55
N ALA A 102 6.95 -8.85 -1.79
CA ALA A 102 5.58 -9.33 -2.00
C ALA A 102 5.06 -9.01 -3.41
N THR A 103 5.26 -7.78 -3.90
CA THR A 103 4.87 -7.37 -5.26
C THR A 103 5.48 -8.30 -6.31
N LYS A 104 6.78 -8.58 -6.21
CA LYS A 104 7.49 -9.47 -7.14
C LYS A 104 7.00 -10.92 -7.04
N VAL A 105 6.80 -11.44 -5.82
CA VAL A 105 6.29 -12.80 -5.59
C VAL A 105 4.91 -13.00 -6.20
N MET A 106 4.06 -11.96 -6.18
CA MET A 106 2.72 -11.97 -6.77
C MET A 106 2.73 -11.76 -8.30
N GLY A 107 3.90 -11.66 -8.94
CA GLY A 107 4.04 -11.52 -10.40
C GLY A 107 4.16 -10.08 -10.89
N GLY A 108 4.25 -9.11 -9.98
CA GLY A 108 4.45 -7.70 -10.28
C GLY A 108 5.90 -7.36 -10.62
N PRO A 109 6.19 -6.06 -10.83
CA PRO A 109 7.53 -5.62 -11.18
C PRO A 109 8.54 -5.79 -10.04
N ASP A 110 9.82 -5.85 -10.40
CA ASP A 110 10.90 -5.71 -9.43
C ASP A 110 10.99 -4.24 -8.98
N VAL A 111 10.99 -4.02 -7.66
CA VAL A 111 11.02 -2.69 -7.07
C VAL A 111 12.32 -2.56 -6.26
N PRO A 112 13.20 -1.61 -6.57
CA PRO A 112 14.41 -1.41 -5.78
C PRO A 112 14.05 -0.92 -4.38
N THR A 113 14.73 -1.46 -3.37
CA THR A 113 14.60 -1.01 -1.98
C THR A 113 15.86 -0.28 -1.57
N ARG A 114 15.75 0.99 -1.19
CA ARG A 114 16.79 1.69 -0.42
C ARG A 114 16.49 1.60 1.08
N PHE A 115 17.54 1.62 1.89
CA PHE A 115 17.54 1.42 3.33
C PHE A 115 18.01 2.67 4.07
N GLY A 116 17.80 2.72 5.39
CA GLY A 116 18.17 3.82 6.27
C GLY A 116 16.99 4.49 6.97
N ARG A 117 15.77 3.93 6.88
CA ARG A 117 14.61 4.49 7.58
C ARG A 117 14.77 4.32 9.10
N PRO A 118 14.55 5.38 9.90
CA PRO A 118 14.62 5.26 11.35
C PRO A 118 13.37 4.54 11.87
N ASP A 119 13.52 3.80 12.97
CA ASP A 119 12.37 3.32 13.72
C ASP A 119 11.94 4.38 14.74
N ALA A 120 10.64 4.64 14.78
CA ALA A 120 10.00 5.43 15.81
C ALA A 120 10.24 4.77 17.18
N LYS A 121 10.58 5.57 18.19
CA LYS A 121 10.90 5.08 19.54
C LYS A 121 9.69 5.01 20.45
N GLU A 122 8.71 5.87 20.19
CA GLU A 122 7.48 5.97 20.95
C GLU A 122 6.35 6.51 20.05
N SER A 123 5.11 6.37 20.52
CA SER A 123 3.91 6.79 19.76
C SER A 123 3.87 8.29 19.45
N SER A 124 4.56 9.13 20.24
CA SER A 124 4.66 10.59 20.02
C SER A 124 5.38 10.98 18.73
N GLU A 125 6.17 10.06 18.14
CA GLU A 125 6.86 10.24 16.85
C GLU A 125 5.99 9.87 15.64
N SER A 126 4.72 9.51 15.86
CA SER A 126 3.70 9.39 14.82
C SER A 126 3.37 10.75 14.20
N VAL A 127 2.82 10.76 12.99
CA VAL A 127 2.12 11.97 12.51
C VAL A 127 0.89 12.26 13.38
N GLU A 128 0.46 13.53 13.42
CA GLU A 128 -0.64 13.97 14.28
C GLU A 128 -2.03 13.45 13.86
N SER A 129 -2.23 13.12 12.58
CA SER A 129 -3.53 12.72 12.05
C SER A 129 -3.41 11.99 10.73
N GLN A 130 -4.24 10.97 10.51
CA GLN A 130 -4.45 10.34 9.19
C GLN A 130 -5.18 11.25 8.18
N VAL A 131 -6.01 12.17 8.67
CA VAL A 131 -6.85 13.04 7.82
C VAL A 131 -5.97 14.01 7.06
N GLY A 132 -6.16 14.11 5.75
CA GLY A 132 -5.29 14.90 4.88
C GLY A 132 -3.96 14.19 4.54
N ARG A 133 -3.75 12.96 5.01
CA ARG A 133 -2.55 12.15 4.71
C ARG A 133 -2.89 10.85 3.99
N LEU A 134 -3.96 10.16 4.39
CA LEU A 134 -4.41 8.90 3.77
C LEU A 134 -5.75 9.11 3.05
N PRO A 135 -5.96 8.49 1.87
CA PRO A 135 -7.20 8.68 1.12
C PRO A 135 -8.36 7.84 1.69
N ASP A 136 -9.49 8.51 1.97
CA ASP A 136 -10.78 7.85 2.16
C ASP A 136 -11.36 7.27 0.85
N GLY A 137 -11.75 6.00 0.88
CA GLY A 137 -12.24 5.27 -0.31
C GLY A 137 -13.62 5.70 -0.83
N ASP A 138 -14.37 6.50 -0.07
CA ASP A 138 -15.71 6.98 -0.44
C ASP A 138 -15.70 8.34 -1.16
N LYS A 139 -14.53 8.88 -1.49
CA LYS A 139 -14.36 10.21 -2.09
C LYS A 139 -14.01 10.15 -3.58
N GLY A 140 -14.03 11.31 -4.23
CA GLY A 140 -13.78 11.46 -5.66
C GLY A 140 -12.43 12.12 -5.99
N VAL A 141 -12.33 12.57 -7.24
CA VAL A 141 -11.12 13.12 -7.88
C VAL A 141 -10.44 14.23 -7.07
N VAL A 142 -11.21 15.19 -6.57
CA VAL A 142 -10.68 16.35 -5.82
C VAL A 142 -9.93 15.88 -4.57
N HIS A 143 -10.51 14.93 -3.84
CA HIS A 143 -9.90 14.37 -2.63
C HIS A 143 -8.61 13.62 -2.95
N LEU A 144 -8.57 12.84 -4.04
CA LEU A 144 -7.34 12.17 -4.46
C LEU A 144 -6.22 13.20 -4.72
N ARG A 145 -6.50 14.28 -5.45
CA ARG A 145 -5.51 15.35 -5.67
C ARG A 145 -5.11 16.06 -4.37
N ASP A 146 -6.07 16.36 -3.50
CA ASP A 146 -5.81 17.01 -2.19
C ASP A 146 -4.90 16.17 -1.28
N ILE A 147 -4.99 14.84 -1.35
CA ILE A 147 -4.13 13.93 -0.59
C ILE A 147 -2.76 13.79 -1.25
N PHE A 148 -2.71 13.60 -2.56
CA PHE A 148 -1.49 13.15 -3.24
C PHE A 148 -0.60 14.30 -3.75
N HIS A 149 -1.17 15.44 -4.17
CA HIS A 149 -0.37 16.58 -4.65
C HIS A 149 0.58 17.14 -3.57
N PRO A 150 0.18 17.26 -2.28
CA PRO A 150 1.12 17.65 -1.22
C PRO A 150 2.23 16.63 -0.96
N LYS A 151 2.15 15.41 -1.51
CA LYS A 151 3.23 14.41 -1.46
C LYS A 151 4.15 14.50 -2.70
N GLY A 152 3.88 15.47 -3.57
CA GLY A 152 4.57 15.69 -4.84
C GLY A 152 4.11 14.78 -5.96
N PHE A 153 3.04 13.99 -5.81
CA PHE A 153 2.52 13.11 -6.86
C PHE A 153 1.69 13.89 -7.89
N ASP A 154 1.82 13.52 -9.15
CA ASP A 154 0.95 14.00 -10.23
C ASP A 154 -0.20 13.01 -10.50
N ASP A 155 -1.07 13.37 -11.44
CA ASP A 155 -2.23 12.56 -11.81
C ASP A 155 -1.86 11.14 -12.28
N LYS A 156 -0.72 10.99 -12.96
CA LYS A 156 -0.23 9.69 -13.42
C LYS A 156 0.25 8.82 -12.26
N ASP A 157 0.96 9.43 -11.31
CA ASP A 157 1.42 8.76 -10.09
C ASP A 157 0.22 8.25 -9.28
N ILE A 158 -0.84 9.06 -9.13
CA ILE A 158 -2.08 8.66 -8.45
C ILE A 158 -2.68 7.41 -9.10
N VAL A 159 -2.90 7.46 -10.42
CA VAL A 159 -3.49 6.33 -11.16
C VAL A 159 -2.60 5.09 -11.09
N ALA A 160 -1.28 5.25 -11.21
CA ALA A 160 -0.34 4.14 -11.12
C ALA A 160 -0.39 3.48 -9.72
N LEU A 161 -0.38 4.27 -8.65
CA LEU A 161 -0.44 3.76 -7.28
C LEU A 161 -1.78 3.06 -6.98
N SER A 162 -2.90 3.57 -7.50
CA SER A 162 -4.20 2.89 -7.40
C SER A 162 -4.19 1.49 -8.03
N GLY A 163 -3.31 1.23 -9.00
CA GLY A 163 -3.13 -0.10 -9.60
C GLY A 163 -2.75 -1.20 -8.60
N ALA A 164 -2.23 -0.86 -7.41
CA ALA A 164 -1.99 -1.84 -6.34
C ALA A 164 -3.28 -2.52 -5.86
N HIS A 165 -4.46 -1.92 -6.08
CA HIS A 165 -5.75 -2.55 -5.84
C HIS A 165 -5.99 -3.79 -6.72
N THR A 166 -5.12 -4.10 -7.68
CA THR A 166 -5.17 -5.38 -8.41
C THR A 166 -5.02 -6.60 -7.49
N VAL A 167 -4.41 -6.43 -6.30
CA VAL A 167 -4.30 -7.47 -5.27
C VAL A 167 -5.05 -7.12 -3.99
N GLY A 168 -5.41 -8.14 -3.24
CA GLY A 168 -6.06 -8.02 -1.95
C GLY A 168 -7.55 -7.73 -2.03
N LYS A 169 -8.11 -7.37 -0.87
CA LYS A 169 -9.54 -7.10 -0.71
C LYS A 169 -9.82 -6.23 0.49
N CYS A 170 -10.94 -5.52 0.44
CA CYS A 170 -11.50 -4.85 1.60
C CYS A 170 -12.16 -5.84 2.56
N HIS A 171 -12.17 -5.46 3.84
CA HIS A 171 -12.82 -6.22 4.91
C HIS A 171 -13.68 -5.28 5.75
N ALA A 172 -14.96 -5.62 5.92
CA ALA A 172 -15.93 -4.75 6.60
C ALA A 172 -15.49 -4.36 8.02
N GLU A 173 -14.90 -5.29 8.76
CA GLU A 173 -14.41 -5.05 10.13
C GLU A 173 -13.13 -4.21 10.22
N ARG A 174 -12.52 -3.85 9.08
CA ARG A 174 -11.31 -3.01 9.03
C ARG A 174 -11.64 -1.64 8.45
N SER A 175 -12.09 -1.62 7.20
CA SER A 175 -12.28 -0.40 6.44
C SER A 175 -13.75 -0.02 6.25
N GLY A 176 -14.70 -0.85 6.69
CA GLY A 176 -16.12 -0.70 6.37
C GLY A 176 -16.52 -1.18 4.97
N PHE A 177 -15.59 -1.18 4.02
CA PHE A 177 -15.75 -1.74 2.68
C PHE A 177 -15.58 -3.27 2.64
N GLU A 178 -16.11 -3.93 1.61
CA GLU A 178 -16.09 -5.41 1.52
C GLU A 178 -15.93 -5.96 0.09
N GLY A 179 -14.95 -6.84 -0.09
CA GLY A 179 -14.75 -7.60 -1.33
C GLY A 179 -13.42 -7.29 -2.02
N ALA A 180 -13.10 -8.12 -3.02
CA ALA A 180 -11.88 -7.99 -3.82
C ALA A 180 -12.14 -7.18 -5.10
N TRP A 181 -11.13 -6.44 -5.55
CA TRP A 181 -11.16 -5.71 -6.82
C TRP A 181 -11.04 -6.64 -8.04
N THR A 182 -10.34 -7.75 -7.88
CA THR A 182 -10.09 -8.76 -8.92
C THR A 182 -10.44 -10.15 -8.40
N GLU A 183 -10.74 -11.08 -9.30
CA GLU A 183 -11.00 -12.48 -8.97
C GLU A 183 -9.73 -13.15 -8.41
N ASP A 184 -8.61 -13.00 -9.12
CA ASP A 184 -7.29 -13.45 -8.67
C ASP A 184 -6.56 -12.34 -7.89
N HIS A 185 -7.07 -12.08 -6.70
CA HIS A 185 -6.57 -11.04 -5.80
C HIS A 185 -5.22 -11.36 -5.12
N LEU A 186 -4.48 -12.35 -5.62
CA LEU A 186 -3.11 -12.65 -5.22
C LEU A 186 -2.11 -12.48 -6.38
N LYS A 187 -2.58 -12.01 -7.54
CA LYS A 187 -1.77 -11.77 -8.72
C LYS A 187 -1.63 -10.28 -8.99
N PHE A 188 -0.40 -9.80 -8.99
CA PHE A 188 -0.09 -8.41 -9.28
C PHE A 188 0.08 -8.23 -10.79
N ASP A 189 -0.99 -7.81 -11.46
CA ASP A 189 -1.03 -7.54 -12.90
C ASP A 189 -1.95 -6.34 -13.23
N ASN A 190 -2.19 -6.04 -14.50
CA ASN A 190 -3.04 -4.91 -14.88
C ASN A 190 -4.56 -5.19 -14.86
N THR A 191 -5.00 -6.31 -14.27
CA THR A 191 -6.41 -6.73 -14.23
C THR A 191 -7.33 -5.71 -13.59
N TYR A 192 -6.86 -4.97 -12.57
CA TYR A 192 -7.61 -3.85 -11.99
C TYR A 192 -8.05 -2.83 -13.05
N PHE A 193 -7.14 -2.39 -13.92
CA PHE A 193 -7.44 -1.40 -14.94
C PHE A 193 -8.31 -1.98 -16.06
N THR A 194 -8.06 -3.23 -16.47
CA THR A 194 -8.90 -3.88 -17.50
C THR A 194 -10.34 -4.05 -16.99
N HIS A 195 -10.52 -4.37 -15.71
CA HIS A 195 -11.84 -4.50 -15.09
C HIS A 195 -12.56 -3.16 -14.93
N LEU A 196 -11.87 -2.09 -14.54
CA LEU A 196 -12.44 -0.74 -14.49
C LEU A 196 -13.12 -0.36 -15.82
N LEU A 197 -12.51 -0.71 -16.95
CA LEU A 197 -13.02 -0.35 -18.29
C LEU A 197 -14.05 -1.34 -18.85
N SER A 198 -13.93 -2.63 -18.54
CA SER A 198 -14.70 -3.69 -19.21
C SER A 198 -15.91 -4.18 -18.43
N LYS A 199 -15.91 -4.04 -17.09
CA LYS A 199 -16.99 -4.55 -16.24
C LYS A 199 -18.02 -3.47 -15.94
N LYS A 200 -19.24 -3.93 -15.69
CA LYS A 200 -20.33 -3.10 -15.17
C LYS A 200 -20.40 -3.27 -13.66
N TYR A 201 -20.48 -2.15 -12.96
CA TYR A 201 -20.59 -2.08 -11.52
C TYR A 201 -21.88 -1.35 -11.14
N GLU A 202 -22.56 -1.85 -10.12
CA GLU A 202 -23.79 -1.28 -9.57
C GLU A 202 -23.52 -0.77 -8.17
N ALA A 203 -24.18 0.33 -7.78
CA ALA A 203 -24.01 0.92 -6.46
C ALA A 203 -24.47 -0.06 -5.36
N GLU A 204 -23.67 -0.15 -4.30
CA GLU A 204 -23.90 -1.00 -3.14
C GLU A 204 -23.59 -0.22 -1.87
N THR A 205 -24.46 -0.32 -0.86
CA THR A 205 -24.14 0.12 0.50
C THR A 205 -23.76 -1.09 1.33
N THR A 206 -22.54 -1.09 1.88
CA THR A 206 -22.05 -2.19 2.72
C THR A 206 -22.81 -2.33 4.03
N ALA A 207 -22.62 -3.46 4.72
CA ALA A 207 -23.15 -3.67 6.07
C ALA A 207 -22.70 -2.61 7.10
N LYS A 208 -21.58 -1.91 6.84
CA LYS A 208 -21.08 -0.83 7.70
C LYS A 208 -21.53 0.57 7.23
N GLY A 209 -22.36 0.65 6.19
CA GLY A 209 -22.93 1.90 5.68
C GLY A 209 -22.07 2.63 4.64
N ASN A 210 -20.90 2.11 4.29
CA ASN A 210 -20.04 2.72 3.28
C ASN A 210 -20.58 2.49 1.86
N PRO A 211 -20.54 3.51 0.98
CA PRO A 211 -20.88 3.34 -0.43
C PRO A 211 -19.73 2.68 -1.19
N GLN A 212 -20.03 1.64 -1.95
CA GLN A 212 -19.11 1.04 -2.91
C GLN A 212 -19.86 0.65 -4.17
N LEU A 213 -19.18 0.02 -5.12
CA LEU A 213 -19.83 -0.58 -6.27
C LEU A 213 -19.46 -2.06 -6.38
N ARG A 214 -20.38 -2.87 -6.89
CA ARG A 214 -20.19 -4.31 -7.08
C ARG A 214 -20.55 -4.73 -8.50
N CYS A 215 -19.72 -5.59 -9.10
CA CYS A 215 -20.06 -6.25 -10.34
C CYS A 215 -20.99 -7.44 -10.04
N PRO A 216 -22.24 -7.47 -10.54
CA PRO A 216 -23.18 -8.55 -10.25
C PRO A 216 -22.75 -9.90 -10.84
N VAL A 217 -21.86 -9.89 -11.85
CA VAL A 217 -21.41 -11.10 -12.55
C VAL A 217 -20.23 -11.76 -11.83
N SER A 218 -19.15 -11.02 -11.59
CA SER A 218 -17.93 -11.55 -10.95
C SER A 218 -17.95 -11.47 -9.43
N GLY A 219 -18.83 -10.65 -8.85
CA GLY A 219 -18.83 -10.34 -7.41
C GLY A 219 -17.67 -9.44 -6.97
N THR A 220 -16.80 -9.00 -7.87
CA THR A 220 -15.72 -8.03 -7.58
C THR A 220 -16.30 -6.65 -7.27
N MET A 221 -15.57 -5.84 -6.52
CA MET A 221 -15.99 -4.51 -6.08
C MET A 221 -15.05 -3.41 -6.57
N MET A 222 -15.53 -2.17 -6.51
CA MET A 222 -14.76 -0.94 -6.68
C MET A 222 -15.17 0.05 -5.58
N LEU A 223 -14.22 0.82 -5.08
CA LEU A 223 -14.47 1.97 -4.22
C LEU A 223 -14.93 3.16 -5.06
N THR A 224 -15.51 4.17 -4.41
CA THR A 224 -15.82 5.45 -5.07
C THR A 224 -14.55 6.08 -5.65
N THR A 225 -13.42 6.00 -4.94
CA THR A 225 -12.13 6.51 -5.43
C THR A 225 -11.62 5.76 -6.66
N ASP A 226 -11.94 4.48 -6.82
CA ASP A 226 -11.54 3.71 -8.01
C ASP A 226 -12.34 4.18 -9.23
N MET A 227 -13.65 4.36 -9.07
CA MET A 227 -14.52 4.86 -10.15
C MET A 227 -14.20 6.30 -10.54
N ALA A 228 -13.76 7.12 -9.57
CA ALA A 228 -13.32 8.49 -9.82
C ALA A 228 -12.18 8.57 -10.85
N LEU A 229 -11.37 7.52 -11.02
CA LEU A 229 -10.31 7.47 -12.04
C LEU A 229 -10.85 7.49 -13.47
N LEU A 230 -12.14 7.15 -13.67
CA LEU A 230 -12.82 7.18 -14.97
C LEU A 230 -13.61 8.47 -15.20
N GLU A 231 -13.86 9.26 -14.15
CA GLU A 231 -14.67 10.49 -14.21
C GLU A 231 -13.86 11.71 -14.67
N ASP A 232 -12.55 11.72 -14.43
CA ASP A 232 -11.63 12.78 -14.83
C ASP A 232 -10.78 12.33 -16.02
N GLU A 233 -10.82 13.08 -17.12
CA GLU A 233 -10.12 12.71 -18.36
C GLU A 233 -8.59 12.66 -18.19
N ALA A 234 -8.00 13.43 -17.26
CA ALA A 234 -6.56 13.37 -17.00
C ALA A 234 -6.15 12.10 -16.22
N PHE A 235 -7.06 11.54 -15.41
CA PHE A 235 -6.85 10.20 -14.84
C PHE A 235 -7.14 9.10 -15.86
N LYS A 236 -8.24 9.21 -16.58
CA LYS A 236 -8.75 8.16 -17.47
C LYS A 236 -7.76 7.78 -18.57
N VAL A 237 -7.03 8.75 -19.14
CA VAL A 237 -5.98 8.48 -20.15
C VAL A 237 -4.90 7.52 -19.62
N HIS A 238 -4.59 7.57 -18.32
CA HIS A 238 -3.65 6.66 -17.68
C HIS A 238 -4.29 5.30 -17.38
N VAL A 239 -5.57 5.26 -16.99
CA VAL A 239 -6.32 4.00 -16.82
C VAL A 239 -6.36 3.21 -18.13
N GLU A 240 -6.71 3.87 -19.24
CA GLU A 240 -6.75 3.26 -20.58
C GLU A 240 -5.38 2.75 -21.02
N ARG A 241 -4.33 3.56 -20.79
CA ARG A 241 -2.95 3.15 -21.09
C ARG A 241 -2.54 1.90 -20.31
N TYR A 242 -2.80 1.87 -19.00
CA TYR A 242 -2.39 0.76 -18.14
C TYR A 242 -3.23 -0.52 -18.38
N ALA A 243 -4.50 -0.37 -18.75
CA ALA A 243 -5.32 -1.50 -19.19
C ALA A 243 -4.80 -2.12 -20.51
N ALA A 244 -4.31 -1.30 -21.44
CA ALA A 244 -3.79 -1.76 -22.73
C ALA A 244 -2.34 -2.27 -22.65
N ASP A 245 -1.54 -1.76 -21.71
CA ASP A 245 -0.10 -2.02 -21.61
C ASP A 245 0.32 -2.21 -20.13
N GLN A 246 0.53 -3.47 -19.75
CA GLN A 246 0.98 -3.83 -18.41
C GLN A 246 2.41 -3.36 -18.12
N ASP A 247 3.30 -3.33 -19.11
CA ASP A 247 4.68 -2.90 -18.91
C ASP A 247 4.73 -1.40 -18.64
N ALA A 248 3.86 -0.62 -19.31
CA ALA A 248 3.66 0.79 -19.00
C ALA A 248 3.16 1.01 -17.57
N PHE A 249 2.18 0.21 -17.12
CA PHE A 249 1.72 0.24 -15.73
C PHE A 249 2.87 -0.05 -14.76
N PHE A 250 3.57 -1.16 -14.96
CA PHE A 250 4.66 -1.58 -14.08
C PHE A 250 5.79 -0.55 -14.01
N SER A 251 6.19 0.02 -15.14
CA SER A 251 7.21 1.07 -15.19
C SER A 251 6.84 2.30 -14.36
N ASP A 252 5.59 2.77 -14.47
CA ASP A 252 5.16 3.98 -13.77
C ASP A 252 4.79 3.70 -12.30
N TYR A 253 4.27 2.50 -12.00
CA TYR A 253 4.08 2.01 -10.63
C TYR A 253 5.39 1.98 -9.86
N VAL A 254 6.46 1.41 -10.41
CA VAL A 254 7.77 1.36 -9.74
C VAL A 254 8.26 2.76 -9.37
N LYS A 255 8.15 3.74 -10.28
CA LYS A 255 8.59 5.12 -10.02
C LYS A 255 7.76 5.77 -8.91
N ALA A 256 6.44 5.67 -8.98
CA ALA A 256 5.54 6.26 -7.99
C ALA A 256 5.67 5.57 -6.62
N TRP A 257 5.84 4.26 -6.61
CA TRP A 257 6.00 3.45 -5.40
C TRP A 257 7.33 3.71 -4.68
N VAL A 258 8.44 3.78 -5.43
CA VAL A 258 9.75 4.18 -4.87
C VAL A 258 9.65 5.58 -4.27
N LYS A 259 9.09 6.54 -5.02
CA LYS A 259 8.87 7.91 -4.54
C LYS A 259 8.04 7.95 -3.25
N LEU A 260 6.98 7.14 -3.16
CA LEU A 260 6.18 7.00 -1.94
C LEU A 260 7.04 6.51 -0.77
N GLN A 261 7.70 5.37 -0.91
CA GLN A 261 8.46 4.73 0.17
C GLN A 261 9.63 5.59 0.68
N GLU A 262 10.04 6.61 -0.07
CA GLU A 262 11.21 7.44 0.22
C GLU A 262 10.82 8.88 0.60
N ASN A 263 9.56 9.25 0.46
CA ASN A 263 9.07 10.58 0.77
C ASN A 263 9.31 10.93 2.26
N GLY A 264 9.93 12.08 2.49
CA GLY A 264 10.30 12.55 3.83
C GLY A 264 11.55 11.90 4.42
N CYS A 265 12.08 10.82 3.83
CA CYS A 265 13.31 10.17 4.28
C CYS A 265 14.56 10.99 3.89
N LYS A 266 15.63 10.80 4.66
CA LYS A 266 16.96 11.39 4.41
C LYS A 266 18.00 10.28 4.40
N ASP A 267 19.08 10.49 3.66
CA ASP A 267 20.29 9.64 3.67
C ASP A 267 20.05 8.14 3.37
N LEU A 268 19.06 7.85 2.52
CA LEU A 268 18.78 6.47 2.08
C LEU A 268 19.92 5.90 1.24
N ARG A 269 20.24 4.62 1.49
CA ARG A 269 21.36 3.87 0.89
C ARG A 269 20.88 2.64 0.13
N GLU A 270 21.58 2.27 -0.94
CA GLU A 270 21.22 1.10 -1.77
C GLU A 270 21.50 -0.25 -1.10
N LYS A 271 22.37 -0.28 -0.08
CA LYS A 271 22.78 -1.49 0.62
C LYS A 271 22.31 -1.44 2.06
N LEU A 272 21.84 -2.59 2.54
CA LEU A 272 21.49 -2.78 3.95
C LEU A 272 22.74 -2.63 4.83
#